data_AF-A0A371H7C9-F1
#
_entry.id   AF-A0A371H7C9-F1
#
_cell.length_a   1.000
_cell.length_b   1.000
_cell.length_c   1.000
_cell.angle_alpha   90.00
_cell.angle_beta   90.00
_cell.angle_gamma   90.00
#
_symmetry.space_group_name_H-M   'P 1'
#
loop_
_entity.id
_entity.type
_entity.pdbx_description
1 polymer ?
#
loop_
_entity_poly.entity_id
_entity_poly.type
_entity_poly.pdbx_seq_one_letter_code
_entity_poly.pdbx_strand_id
1 'polypeptide(L)'
;MKAFPFSLDGAAKDWLYLQPVLFNTWGDMKRTFLEKFFPASRTASIRKEICGIRQHTGETLHEYWERFNKLCATCPHHQISEQLLIHMIDAAGGGALMDKTPTAARHLIFNMASNT
;
A
#
# COMPACT_ATOMS: atom_id res chain seq x y z
N MET A 1 6.07 -3.41 24.37
CA MET A 1 4.63 -3.12 24.54
C MET A 1 4.35 -1.70 25.05
N LYS A 2 5.23 -1.08 25.88
CA LYS A 2 4.97 0.23 26.51
C LYS A 2 4.73 1.39 25.53
N ALA A 3 5.33 1.39 24.34
CA ALA A 3 5.23 2.51 23.40
C ALA A 3 3.99 2.49 22.48
N PHE A 4 3.39 1.31 22.25
CA PHE A 4 2.32 1.15 21.25
C PHE A 4 1.05 1.96 21.57
N PRO A 5 0.54 2.03 22.81
CA PRO A 5 -0.61 2.88 23.13
C PRO A 5 -0.41 4.36 22.81
N PHE A 6 0.84 4.85 22.86
CA PHE A 6 1.17 6.24 22.53
C PHE A 6 1.20 6.52 21.02
N SER A 7 1.27 5.47 20.19
CA SER A 7 1.17 5.60 18.73
C SER A 7 -0.26 5.59 18.21
N LEU A 8 -1.25 5.28 19.08
CA LEU A 8 -2.65 5.20 18.70
C LEU A 8 -3.38 6.51 19.02
N ASP A 9 -4.38 6.82 18.21
CA ASP A 9 -5.29 7.94 18.41
C ASP A 9 -6.75 7.54 18.15
N GLY A 10 -7.68 8.35 18.67
CA GLY A 10 -9.13 8.17 18.55
C GLY A 10 -9.60 6.74 18.83
N ALA A 11 -10.43 6.21 17.93
CA ALA A 11 -11.09 4.91 18.09
C ALA A 11 -10.13 3.72 18.28
N ALA A 12 -8.90 3.79 17.75
CA ALA A 12 -7.90 2.75 17.93
C ALA A 12 -7.33 2.77 19.35
N LYS A 13 -7.12 3.96 19.90
CA LYS A 13 -6.70 4.16 21.28
C LYS A 13 -7.79 3.71 22.24
N ASP A 14 -9.02 4.19 22.05
CA ASP A 14 -10.17 3.83 22.90
C ASP A 14 -10.40 2.32 22.94
N TRP A 15 -10.34 1.66 21.78
CA TRP A 15 -10.44 0.20 21.69
C TRP A 15 -9.38 -0.51 22.54
N LEU A 16 -8.12 -0.05 22.51
CA LEU A 16 -7.04 -0.68 23.27
C LEU A 16 -7.26 -0.52 24.79
N TYR A 17 -7.72 0.66 25.24
CA TYR A 17 -8.00 0.92 26.66
C TYR A 17 -9.23 0.18 27.18
N LEU A 18 -10.20 -0.16 26.32
CA LEU A 18 -11.39 -0.95 26.68
C LEU A 18 -11.13 -2.46 26.76
N GLN A 19 -9.96 -2.94 26.30
CA GLN A 19 -9.61 -4.36 26.27
C GLN A 19 -8.36 -4.74 27.09
N PRO A 20 -8.18 -4.24 28.33
CA PRO A 20 -6.90 -4.37 29.05
C PRO A 20 -6.54 -5.83 29.44
N VAL A 21 -7.51 -6.75 29.45
CA VAL A 21 -7.34 -8.14 29.90
C VAL A 21 -7.21 -9.14 28.74
N LEU A 22 -7.45 -8.71 27.50
CA LEU A 22 -7.58 -9.62 26.35
C LEU A 22 -6.26 -10.10 25.75
N PHE A 23 -5.13 -9.47 26.10
CA PHE A 23 -3.86 -9.70 25.41
C PHE A 23 -2.78 -10.26 26.34
N ASN A 24 -2.62 -11.58 26.30
CA ASN A 24 -1.58 -12.28 27.06
C ASN A 24 -0.18 -12.08 26.48
N THR A 25 -0.09 -11.78 25.17
CA THR A 25 1.18 -11.53 24.48
C THR A 25 1.06 -10.35 23.50
N TRP A 26 2.20 -9.78 23.12
CA TRP A 26 2.26 -8.79 22.03
C TRP A 26 1.76 -9.35 20.69
N GLY A 27 2.02 -10.64 20.43
CA GLY A 27 1.56 -11.30 19.21
C GLY A 27 0.04 -11.33 19.09
N ASP A 28 -0.65 -11.62 20.20
CA ASP A 28 -2.12 -11.66 20.23
C ASP A 28 -2.71 -10.27 20.06
N MET A 29 -2.16 -9.26 20.77
CA MET A 29 -2.60 -7.88 20.60
C MET A 29 -2.42 -7.38 19.17
N LYS A 30 -1.25 -7.64 18.56
CA LYS A 30 -0.97 -7.27 17.16
C LYS A 30 -1.98 -7.92 16.22
N ARG A 31 -2.27 -9.20 16.41
CA ARG A 31 -3.20 -9.97 15.57
C ARG A 31 -4.61 -9.40 15.66
N THR A 32 -5.15 -9.26 16.87
CA THR A 32 -6.51 -8.74 17.08
C THR A 32 -6.64 -7.28 16.62
N PHE A 33 -5.61 -6.46 16.83
CA PHE A 33 -5.59 -5.09 16.32
C PHE A 33 -5.70 -5.07 14.78
N LEU A 34 -4.89 -5.89 14.10
CA LEU A 34 -4.94 -5.99 12.64
C LEU A 34 -6.28 -6.54 12.16
N GLU A 35 -6.82 -7.59 12.78
CA GLU A 35 -8.15 -8.13 12.43
C GLU A 35 -9.25 -7.07 12.57
N LYS A 36 -9.19 -6.21 13.59
CA LYS A 36 -10.19 -5.17 13.85
C LYS A 36 -10.09 -3.99 12.89
N PHE A 37 -8.89 -3.46 12.67
CA PHE A 37 -8.68 -2.18 11.96
C PHE A 37 -8.18 -2.34 10.51
N PHE A 38 -7.56 -3.48 10.21
CA PHE A 38 -7.06 -3.85 8.89
C PHE A 38 -7.45 -5.30 8.55
N PRO A 39 -8.76 -5.60 8.48
CA PRO A 39 -9.22 -6.95 8.19
C PRO A 39 -8.74 -7.41 6.82
N ALA A 40 -8.65 -8.74 6.64
CA ALA A 40 -8.23 -9.34 5.37
C ALA A 40 -9.09 -8.90 4.17
N SER A 41 -10.37 -8.60 4.40
CA SER A 41 -11.28 -8.04 3.38
C SER A 41 -10.83 -6.65 2.90
N ARG A 42 -10.34 -5.80 3.80
CA ARG A 42 -9.78 -4.49 3.45
C ARG A 42 -8.50 -4.65 2.65
N THR A 43 -7.59 -5.53 3.09
CA THR A 43 -6.37 -5.87 2.34
C THR A 43 -6.72 -6.42 0.95
N ALA A 44 -7.76 -7.25 0.83
CA ALA A 44 -8.21 -7.78 -0.45
C ALA A 44 -8.81 -6.71 -1.37
N SER A 45 -9.58 -5.76 -0.83
CA SER A 45 -10.10 -4.61 -1.59
C SER A 45 -8.95 -3.76 -2.13
N ILE A 46 -8.01 -3.37 -1.26
CA ILE A 46 -6.86 -2.55 -1.66
C ILE A 46 -6.03 -3.29 -2.71
N ARG A 47 -5.80 -4.60 -2.56
CA ARG A 47 -5.11 -5.39 -3.57
C ARG A 47 -5.86 -5.39 -4.91
N LYS A 48 -7.18 -5.51 -4.90
CA LYS A 48 -8.00 -5.44 -6.12
C LYS A 48 -7.93 -4.07 -6.77
N GLU A 49 -7.92 -3.01 -5.97
CA GLU A 49 -7.75 -1.63 -6.44
C GLU A 49 -6.35 -1.42 -7.04
N ILE A 50 -5.29 -1.88 -6.37
CA ILE A 50 -3.93 -1.82 -6.90
C ILE A 50 -3.86 -2.56 -8.22
N CYS A 51 -4.37 -3.80 -8.31
CA CYS A 51 -4.36 -4.61 -9.54
C CYS A 51 -5.30 -4.09 -10.64
N GLY A 52 -6.28 -3.26 -10.30
CA GLY A 52 -7.27 -2.71 -11.23
C GLY A 52 -7.01 -1.26 -11.65
N ILE A 53 -6.01 -0.61 -11.06
CA ILE A 53 -5.73 0.80 -11.31
C ILE A 53 -5.29 0.99 -12.77
N ARG A 54 -5.85 2.03 -13.41
CA ARG A 54 -5.54 2.43 -14.78
C ARG A 54 -5.33 3.94 -14.82
N GLN A 55 -4.52 4.40 -15.77
CA GLN A 55 -4.39 5.82 -16.06
C GLN A 55 -5.75 6.36 -16.52
N HIS A 56 -6.19 7.46 -15.93
CA HIS A 56 -7.43 8.12 -16.32
C HIS A 56 -7.23 8.93 -17.61
N THR A 57 -8.31 9.17 -18.35
CA THR A 57 -8.27 10.04 -19.54
C THR A 57 -7.88 11.45 -19.13
N GLY A 58 -6.76 11.96 -19.67
CA GLY A 58 -6.21 13.28 -19.34
C GLY A 58 -5.33 13.34 -18.09
N GLU A 59 -5.15 12.22 -17.36
CA GLU A 59 -4.19 12.13 -16.27
C GLU A 59 -2.77 11.97 -16.84
N THR A 60 -1.81 12.73 -16.33
CA THR A 60 -0.40 12.58 -16.69
C THR A 60 0.18 11.30 -16.08
N LEU A 61 1.28 10.79 -16.64
CA LEU A 61 1.96 9.62 -16.07
C LEU A 61 2.47 9.90 -14.65
N HIS A 62 2.89 11.14 -14.36
CA HIS A 62 3.30 11.57 -13.02
C HIS A 62 2.15 11.47 -12.01
N GLU A 63 0.98 12.03 -12.33
CA GLU A 63 -0.20 11.97 -11.46
C GLU A 63 -0.67 10.53 -11.23
N TYR A 64 -0.66 9.71 -12.29
CA TYR A 64 -0.94 8.26 -12.17
C TYR A 64 0.05 7.58 -11.21
N TRP A 65 1.35 7.88 -11.33
CA TRP A 65 2.40 7.32 -10.49
C TRP A 65 2.25 7.72 -9.02
N GLU A 66 1.96 8.99 -8.74
CA GLU A 66 1.67 9.45 -7.37
C GLU A 66 0.45 8.74 -6.78
N ARG A 67 -0.63 8.61 -7.55
CA ARG A 67 -1.84 7.91 -7.13
C ARG A 67 -1.57 6.43 -6.86
N PHE A 68 -0.81 5.77 -7.73
CA PHE A 68 -0.38 4.39 -7.57
C PHE A 68 0.44 4.19 -6.28
N ASN A 69 1.44 5.05 -6.05
CA ASN A 69 2.27 4.96 -4.84
C ASN A 69 1.49 5.24 -3.57
N LYS A 70 0.60 6.23 -3.61
CA LYS A 70 -0.29 6.54 -2.48
C LYS A 70 -1.18 5.34 -2.17
N LEU A 71 -1.73 4.67 -3.18
CA LEU A 71 -2.54 3.47 -3.01
C LEU A 71 -1.71 2.32 -2.41
N CYS A 72 -0.51 2.05 -2.92
CA CYS A 72 0.40 1.05 -2.36
C CYS A 72 0.75 1.33 -0.88
N ALA A 73 0.99 2.60 -0.52
CA ALA A 73 1.32 3.01 0.84
C ALA A 73 0.17 2.81 1.84
N THR A 74 -1.09 2.74 1.39
CA THR A 74 -2.23 2.47 2.29
C THR A 74 -2.24 1.04 2.84
N CYS A 75 -1.54 0.10 2.20
CA CYS A 75 -1.48 -1.28 2.65
C CYS A 75 -0.08 -1.87 2.41
N PRO A 76 0.93 -1.57 3.25
CA PRO A 76 2.30 -2.07 3.05
C PRO A 76 2.40 -3.62 3.12
N HIS A 77 1.37 -4.29 3.62
CA HIS A 77 1.24 -5.75 3.66
C HIS A 77 0.32 -6.29 2.54
N HIS A 78 0.21 -5.58 1.41
CA HIS A 78 -0.63 -5.96 0.27
C HIS A 78 -0.20 -7.29 -0.39
N GLN A 79 1.02 -7.79 -0.12
CA GLN A 79 1.57 -9.07 -0.64
C GLN A 79 1.63 -9.14 -2.17
N ILE A 80 1.71 -7.99 -2.83
CA ILE A 80 1.85 -7.91 -4.28
C ILE A 80 3.34 -7.95 -4.58
N SER A 81 3.75 -8.82 -5.50
CA SER A 81 5.14 -8.92 -5.91
C SER A 81 5.59 -7.62 -6.59
N GLU A 82 6.85 -7.25 -6.35
CA GLU A 82 7.44 -6.07 -6.98
C GLU A 82 7.38 -6.15 -8.52
N GLN A 83 7.56 -7.36 -9.07
CA GLN A 83 7.41 -7.66 -10.49
C GLN A 83 6.03 -7.28 -11.04
N LEU A 84 4.95 -7.62 -10.31
CA LEU A 84 3.59 -7.27 -10.76
C LEU A 84 3.39 -5.76 -10.73
N LEU A 85 3.89 -5.06 -9.71
CA LEU A 85 3.80 -3.60 -9.64
C LEU A 85 4.49 -2.93 -10.83
N ILE A 86 5.65 -3.43 -11.27
CA ILE A 86 6.37 -2.91 -12.44
C ILE A 86 5.59 -3.11 -13.72
N HIS A 87 5.05 -4.30 -13.95
CA HIS A 87 4.23 -4.58 -15.13
C HIS A 87 3.02 -3.64 -15.22
N MET A 88 2.42 -3.28 -14.07
CA MET A 88 1.29 -2.36 -14.04
C MET A 88 1.65 -0.94 -14.43
N ILE A 89 2.83 -0.47 -14.01
CA ILE A 89 3.30 0.87 -14.39
C ILE A 89 3.74 0.86 -15.86
N ASP A 90 4.35 -0.23 -16.31
CA ASP A 90 4.74 -0.39 -17.70
C ASP A 90 3.56 -0.37 -18.66
N ALA A 91 2.48 -1.09 -18.33
CA ALA A 91 1.25 -1.08 -19.12
C ALA A 91 0.64 0.33 -19.22
N ALA A 92 0.76 1.16 -18.17
CA ALA A 92 0.34 2.55 -18.21
C ALA A 92 1.30 3.44 -19.04
N GLY A 93 2.61 3.14 -19.01
CA GLY A 93 3.65 3.82 -19.77
C GLY A 93 3.81 3.36 -21.23
N GLY A 94 2.93 2.51 -21.74
CA GLY A 94 2.95 2.04 -23.14
C GLY A 94 3.87 0.85 -23.42
N GLY A 95 4.32 0.09 -22.41
CA GLY A 95 5.03 -1.18 -22.58
C GLY A 95 6.55 -1.06 -22.79
N ALA A 96 7.17 0.05 -22.41
CA ALA A 96 8.61 0.32 -22.62
C ALA A 96 9.56 -0.26 -21.55
N LEU A 97 9.03 -0.88 -20.50
CA LEU A 97 9.74 -1.35 -19.30
C LEU A 97 9.82 -2.88 -19.17
N MET A 98 9.15 -3.65 -20.05
CA MET A 98 9.11 -5.13 -20.03
C MET A 98 10.49 -5.80 -19.87
N ASP A 99 11.57 -5.20 -20.39
CA ASP A 99 12.93 -5.77 -20.40
C ASP A 99 13.87 -5.23 -19.30
N LYS A 100 13.36 -4.44 -18.34
CA LYS A 100 14.18 -3.71 -17.37
C LYS A 100 13.99 -4.20 -15.95
N THR A 101 15.08 -4.17 -15.17
CA THR A 101 15.03 -4.52 -13.74
C THR A 101 14.09 -3.59 -12.98
N PRO A 102 13.47 -4.04 -11.87
CA PRO A 102 12.63 -3.21 -10.99
C PRO A 102 13.15 -1.80 -10.72
N THR A 103 14.43 -1.72 -10.43
CA THR A 103 15.12 -0.47 -10.11
C THR A 103 15.29 0.42 -11.33
N ALA A 104 15.63 -0.15 -12.49
CA ALA A 104 15.75 0.59 -13.75
C ALA A 104 14.39 1.08 -14.24
N ALA A 105 13.34 0.28 -14.08
CA ALA A 105 11.97 0.68 -14.36
C ALA A 105 11.55 1.87 -13.49
N ARG A 106 11.76 1.79 -12.17
CA ARG A 106 11.51 2.91 -11.24
C ARG A 106 12.28 4.18 -11.63
N HIS A 107 13.56 4.05 -11.99
CA HIS A 107 14.38 5.19 -12.39
C HIS A 107 13.89 5.84 -13.69
N LEU A 108 13.43 5.05 -14.65
CA LEU A 108 12.84 5.58 -15.89
C LEU A 108 11.49 6.25 -15.66
N ILE A 109 10.65 5.67 -14.82
CA ILE A 109 9.37 6.28 -14.42
C ILE A 109 9.64 7.63 -13.76
N PHE A 110 10.60 7.70 -12.83
CA PHE A 110 10.99 8.95 -12.18
C PHE A 110 11.47 10.00 -13.20
N ASN A 111 12.31 9.58 -14.16
CA ASN A 111 12.80 10.46 -15.22
C ASN A 111 11.68 10.92 -16.17
N MET A 112 10.72 10.06 -16.51
CA MET A 112 9.56 10.43 -17.36
C MET A 112 8.60 11.37 -16.62
N ALA A 113 8.38 11.10 -15.33
CA ALA A 113 7.52 11.90 -14.48
C ALA A 113 8.12 13.29 -14.16
N SER A 114 9.46 13.43 -14.20
CA SER A 114 10.17 14.69 -13.95
C SER A 114 10.38 15.57 -15.18
N ASN A 115 10.04 15.09 -16.39
CA ASN A 115 10.24 15.80 -17.66
C ASN A 115 8.94 16.34 -18.27
N THR A 116 7.92 16.60 -17.44
CA THR A 116 6.68 17.32 -17.84
C THR A 116 6.73 18.72 -17.29
#